data_AF-A0A1F3BH95-F1
#
_entry.id   AF-A0A1F3BH95-F1
#
_cell.length_a   1.000
_cell.length_b   1.000
_cell.length_c   1.000
_cell.angle_alpha   90.00
_cell.angle_beta   90.00
_cell.angle_gamma   90.00
#
_symmetry.space_group_name_H-M   'P 1'
#
loop_
_entity.id
_entity.type
_entity.pdbx_description
1 polymer ?
#
loop_
_entity_poly.entity_id
_entity_poly.type
_entity_poly.pdbx_seq_one_letter_code
_entity_poly.pdbx_strand_id
1 'polypeptide(L)' 'MSIKVREWLRRLGIDTTHEEREEIDREIERRTGQYCDKGVELLSEAEFLTIVDSVRRRRRKQIAEPLVA' A
#
# COMPACT_ATOMS: atom_id res chain seq x y z
N MET A 1 -7.46 9.45 0.49
CA MET A 1 -6.65 8.50 1.28
C MET A 1 -7.40 8.05 2.50
N SER A 2 -7.46 6.75 2.74
CA SER A 2 -8.14 6.14 3.89
C SER A 2 -7.54 6.61 5.22
N ILE A 3 -8.42 6.93 6.19
CA ILE A 3 -7.99 7.24 7.57
C ILE A 3 -7.45 5.97 8.24
N LYS A 4 -8.12 4.83 8.04
CA LYS A 4 -7.75 3.55 8.66
C LYS A 4 -6.45 2.99 8.13
N VAL A 5 -6.17 3.15 6.84
CA VAL A 5 -4.87 2.78 6.27
C VAL A 5 -3.76 3.61 6.91
N ARG A 6 -3.97 4.92 7.14
CA ARG A 6 -2.99 5.76 7.86
C ARG A 6 -2.79 5.32 9.31
N GLU A 7 -3.84 4.90 10.00
CA GLU A 7 -3.74 4.39 11.37
C GLU A 7 -2.92 3.10 11.44
N TRP A 8 -3.15 2.17 10.51
CA TRP A 8 -2.36 0.95 10.38
C TRP A 8 -0.89 1.23 10.12
N LEU A 9 -0.59 2.11 9.15
CA LEU A 9 0.79 2.53 8.87
C LEU A 9 1.48 3.12 10.10
N ARG A 10 0.77 3.98 10.86
CA ARG A 10 1.29 4.55 12.11
C ARG A 10 1.51 3.49 13.18
N ARG A 11 0.54 2.60 13.40
CA ARG A 11 0.61 1.53 14.40
C ARG A 11 1.78 0.58 14.15
N LEU A 12 2.07 0.31 12.87
CA LEU A 12 3.14 -0.58 12.45
C LEU A 12 4.49 0.14 12.25
N GLY A 13 4.56 1.46 12.50
CA GLY A 13 5.80 2.24 12.35
C GLY A 13 6.32 2.32 10.91
N ILE A 14 5.43 2.31 9.92
CA ILE A 14 5.79 2.29 8.50
C ILE A 14 5.74 3.70 7.91
N ASP A 15 6.92 4.27 7.66
CA ASP A 15 7.04 5.53 6.95
C ASP A 15 6.72 5.36 5.46
N THR A 16 5.92 6.29 4.92
CA THR A 16 5.46 6.26 3.54
C THR A 16 5.28 7.66 2.98
N THR A 17 5.60 7.81 1.69
CA THR A 17 5.32 9.02 0.91
C THR A 17 3.82 9.17 0.64
N HIS A 18 3.38 10.31 0.12
CA HIS A 18 1.96 10.46 -0.28
C HIS A 18 1.57 9.45 -1.36
N GLU A 19 2.39 9.31 -2.40
CA GLU A 19 2.12 8.43 -3.53
C GLU A 19 2.10 6.95 -3.15
N GLU A 20 3.04 6.49 -2.30
CA GLU A 20 3.00 5.12 -1.78
C GLU A 20 1.69 4.83 -1.07
N ARG A 21 1.18 5.78 -0.30
CA ARG A 21 -0.07 5.59 0.43
C ARG A 21 -1.28 5.55 -0.50
N GLU A 22 -1.29 6.33 -1.59
CA GLU A 22 -2.33 6.19 -2.62
C GLU A 22 -2.27 4.84 -3.35
N GLU A 23 -1.06 4.35 -3.65
CA GLU A 23 -0.90 3.04 -4.26
C GLU A 23 -1.30 1.89 -3.32
N ILE A 24 -1.05 2.04 -2.02
CA ILE A 24 -1.52 1.11 -0.99
C ILE A 24 -3.05 1.08 -0.97
N ASP A 25 -3.72 2.24 -0.94
CA ASP A 25 -5.18 2.33 -0.99
C ASP A 25 -5.73 1.59 -2.23
N ARG A 26 -5.18 1.90 -3.43
CA ARG A 26 -5.59 1.24 -4.69
C ARG A 26 -5.35 -0.27 -4.66
N GLU A 27 -4.24 -0.71 -4.08
CA GLU A 27 -3.91 -2.13 -4.01
C GLU A 27 -4.82 -2.89 -3.04
N ILE A 28 -5.21 -2.26 -1.91
CA ILE A 28 -6.23 -2.81 -0.99
C ILE A 28 -7.57 -2.94 -1.71
N GLU A 29 -7.99 -1.89 -2.43
CA GLU A 29 -9.24 -1.91 -3.18
C GLU A 29 -9.26 -3.00 -4.25
N ARG A 30 -8.15 -3.14 -4.97
CA ARG A 30 -7.97 -4.16 -6.00
C ARG A 30 -8.03 -5.59 -5.44
N ARG A 31 -7.43 -5.84 -4.27
CA ARG A 31 -7.38 -7.19 -3.67
C ARG A 31 -8.67 -7.58 -2.97
N THR A 32 -9.32 -6.63 -2.32
CA THR A 32 -10.51 -6.89 -1.49
C THR A 32 -11.82 -6.68 -2.26
N GLY A 33 -11.78 -5.96 -3.39
CA GLY A 33 -12.97 -5.53 -4.12
C GLY A 33 -13.81 -4.50 -3.38
N GLN A 34 -13.28 -3.91 -2.30
CA GLN A 34 -13.96 -2.93 -1.45
C GLN A 34 -13.13 -1.66 -1.31
N TYR A 35 -13.77 -0.52 -1.09
CA TYR A 35 -13.09 0.73 -0.75
C TYR A 35 -12.10 0.56 0.40
N CYS A 36 -10.94 1.21 0.32
CA CYS A 36 -9.80 1.01 1.22
C CYS A 36 -10.15 1.10 2.72
N ASP A 37 -11.06 2.00 3.12
CA ASP A 37 -11.55 2.12 4.51
C ASP A 37 -12.24 0.84 5.03
N LYS A 38 -12.84 0.04 4.15
CA LYS A 38 -13.45 -1.26 4.48
C LYS A 38 -12.53 -2.42 4.16
N GLY A 39 -11.83 -2.36 3.03
CA GLY A 39 -10.88 -3.39 2.62
C GLY A 39 -9.79 -3.62 3.66
N VAL A 40 -9.26 -2.57 4.28
CA VAL A 40 -8.21 -2.72 5.31
C VAL A 40 -8.68 -3.47 6.56
N GLU A 41 -9.96 -3.41 6.90
CA GLU A 41 -10.52 -4.14 8.04
C GLU A 41 -10.60 -5.66 7.80
N LEU A 42 -10.55 -6.08 6.53
CA LEU A 42 -10.61 -7.49 6.13
C LEU A 42 -9.23 -8.15 6.10
N LEU A 43 -8.16 -7.39 6.33
CA LEU A 43 -6.79 -7.87 6.25
C LEU A 43 -6.25 -8.19 7.63
N SER A 44 -5.45 -9.25 7.70
CA SER A 44 -4.50 -9.46 8.78
C SER A 44 -3.30 -8.52 8.65
N GLU A 45 -2.54 -8.38 9.74
CA GLU A 45 -1.27 -7.63 9.74
C GLU A 45 -0.30 -8.10 8.65
N ALA A 46 -0.16 -9.42 8.49
CA ALA A 46 0.73 -10.01 7.50
C ALA A 46 0.30 -9.71 6.06
N GLU A 47 -1.01 -9.73 5.78
CA GLU A 47 -1.54 -9.39 4.46
C GLU A 47 -1.33 -7.91 4.14
N PHE A 48 -1.55 -7.03 5.11
CA PHE A 48 -1.29 -5.61 4.95
C PHE A 48 0.19 -5.32 4.67
N LEU A 49 1.10 -5.93 5.43
CA LEU A 49 2.55 -5.81 5.19
C LEU A 49 2.94 -6.31 3.80
N THR A 50 2.31 -7.39 3.32
CA THR A 50 2.52 -7.92 1.97
C THR A 50 2.08 -6.93 0.89
N ILE A 51 0.99 -6.19 1.12
CA ILE A 51 0.54 -5.12 0.23
C ILE A 51 1.55 -3.97 0.19
N VAL A 52 1.98 -3.49 1.35
CA VAL A 52 2.98 -2.41 1.46
C VAL A 52 4.26 -2.78 0.73
N ASP A 53 4.78 -3.99 0.94
CA ASP A 53 5.99 -4.47 0.28
C ASP A 53 5.79 -4.62 -1.24
N SER A 54 4.64 -5.12 -1.68
CA SER A 54 4.29 -5.20 -3.11
C SER A 54 4.29 -3.84 -3.80
N VAL A 55 3.74 -2.80 -3.17
CA VAL A 55 3.77 -1.41 -3.66
C VAL A 55 5.21 -0.92 -3.78
N ARG A 56 6.01 -1.07 -2.71
CA ARG A 56 7.41 -0.64 -2.70
C ARG A 56 8.24 -1.35 -3.78
N ARG A 57 8.05 -2.66 -3.97
CA ARG A 57 8.75 -3.42 -5.02
C ARG A 57 8.39 -2.93 -6.42
N ARG A 58 7.11 -2.67 -6.69
CA ARG A 58 6.66 -2.11 -7.98
C ARG A 58 7.31 -0.75 -8.25
N ARG A 59 7.34 0.14 -7.26
CA ARG A 59 7.98 1.46 -7.39
C ARG A 59 9.49 1.37 -7.60
N ARG A 60 10.20 0.51 -6.86
CA ARG A 60 11.64 0.29 -7.08
C ARG A 60 11.93 -0.18 -8.50
N LYS A 61 11.10 -1.08 -9.03
CA LYS A 61 11.22 -1.56 -10.41
C LYS A 61 11.00 -0.43 -11.42
N GLN A 62 9.97 0.39 -11.24
CA GLN A 62 9.69 1.55 -12.09
C GLN A 62 10.79 2.63 -12.06
N ILE A 63 11.53 2.76 -10.96
CA ILE A 63 12.67 3.69 -10.84
C ILE A 63 13.96 3.08 -11.42
N ALA A 64 14.09 1.76 -11.44
CA ALA A 64 15.26 1.07 -12.00
C ALA A 64 15.18 0.86 -13.53
N GLU A 65 13.98 0.66 -14.08
CA GLU A 65 13.74 0.53 -15.53
C GLU A 65 13.80 1.80 -16.41
N PRO A 66 13.75 3.06 -15.93
CA PRO A 66 13.81 4.25 -16.79
C PRO A 66 15.24 4.57 -17.28
N LEU A 67 16.23 3.72 -17.00
CA LEU A 67 17.62 3.89 -17.44
C LEU A 67 17.98 3.07 -18.70
N VAL A 68 17.01 2.41 -19.32
CA VAL A 68 17.21 1.73 -20.62
C VAL A 68 16.33 2.43 -21.65
N ALA A 69 16.89 3.47 -22.27
CA ALA A 69 16.37 4.14 -23.46
C ALA A 69 17.38 3.96 -24.61
#